data_AF-A0A9E0PFY0-F1
#
_entry.id   AF-A0A9E0PFY0-F1
#
_cell.length_a   1.000
_cell.length_b   1.000
_cell.length_c   1.000
_cell.angle_alpha   90.00
_cell.angle_beta   90.00
_cell.angle_gamma   90.00
#
_symmetry.space_group_name_H-M   'P 1'
#
loop_
_entity.id
_entity.type
_entity.pdbx_description
1 polymer ?
#
loop_
_entity_poly.entity_id
_entity_poly.type
_entity_poly.pdbx_seq_one_letter_code
_entity_poly.pdbx_strand_id
1 'polypeptide(L)'
;LSGCPDAVVRPIASLVPKGKTQTLNVYEPIAAQEANGRKPERDTAYEKAFELLKRRDPLALEAFERLAEERPTDALVRLHRDRLRSGEKGDTIILEEK
;
A
#
# COMPACT_ATOMS: atom_id res chain seq x y z
N LEU A 1 -5.54 -4.26 -14.06
CA LEU A 1 -6.78 -4.76 -13.41
C LEU A 1 -7.87 -5.20 -14.40
N SER A 2 -7.72 -4.97 -15.72
CA SER A 2 -8.71 -5.38 -16.74
C SER A 2 -8.98 -6.89 -16.82
N GLY A 3 -8.11 -7.74 -16.28
CA GLY A 3 -8.27 -9.21 -16.27
C GLY A 3 -9.06 -9.77 -15.08
N CYS A 4 -9.31 -8.99 -14.02
CA CYS A 4 -10.02 -9.43 -12.82
C CYS A 4 -10.89 -8.27 -12.27
N PRO A 5 -12.06 -7.98 -12.85
CA PRO A 5 -12.86 -6.80 -12.51
C PRO A 5 -13.41 -6.81 -11.08
N ASP A 6 -13.63 -8.00 -10.51
CA ASP A 6 -14.16 -8.16 -9.15
C ASP A 6 -13.07 -8.28 -8.08
N ALA A 7 -11.79 -8.21 -8.45
CA ALA A 7 -10.70 -8.28 -7.50
C ALA A 7 -10.68 -7.01 -6.65
N VAL A 8 -10.95 -7.16 -5.35
CA VAL A 8 -10.74 -6.09 -4.38
C VAL A 8 -9.25 -6.07 -4.04
N VAL A 9 -8.64 -4.91 -4.23
CA VAL A 9 -7.20 -4.73 -4.07
C VAL A 9 -6.91 -3.45 -3.28
N ARG A 10 -5.74 -3.40 -2.64
CA ARG A 10 -5.18 -2.17 -2.07
C ARG A 10 -3.87 -1.79 -2.77
N PRO A 11 -3.59 -0.50 -2.98
CA PRO A 11 -2.35 -0.08 -3.65
C PRO A 11 -1.14 -0.33 -2.74
N ILE A 12 0.02 -0.67 -3.32
CA ILE A 12 1.28 -0.86 -2.58
C ILE A 12 2.28 0.23 -2.92
N ALA A 13 2.47 0.50 -4.20
CA ALA A 13 3.53 1.37 -4.66
C ALA A 13 3.32 1.78 -6.11
N SER A 14 4.03 2.85 -6.46
CA SER A 14 4.31 3.28 -7.81
C SER A 14 5.74 2.85 -8.18
N LEU A 15 5.90 1.84 -9.03
CA LEU A 15 7.23 1.43 -9.51
C LEU A 15 7.62 2.24 -10.75
N VAL A 16 8.86 2.71 -10.81
CA VAL A 16 9.44 3.31 -12.02
C VAL A 16 10.50 2.36 -12.56
N PRO A 17 10.22 1.58 -13.63
CA PRO A 17 11.23 0.74 -14.25
C PRO A 17 12.39 1.57 -14.78
N LYS A 18 13.62 1.09 -14.62
CA LYS A 18 14.82 1.76 -15.14
C LYS A 18 14.66 2.04 -16.65
N GLY A 19 14.87 3.30 -17.03
CA GLY A 19 14.78 3.75 -18.43
C GLY A 19 13.36 4.01 -18.95
N LYS A 20 12.31 3.91 -18.11
CA LYS A 20 10.93 4.26 -18.49
C LYS A 20 10.42 5.43 -17.65
N THR A 21 9.64 6.31 -18.28
CA THR A 21 8.94 7.42 -17.59
C THR A 21 7.57 7.01 -17.05
N GLN A 22 7.03 5.87 -17.50
CA GLN A 22 5.71 5.42 -17.09
C GLN A 22 5.76 4.62 -15.79
N THR A 23 5.02 5.10 -14.80
CA THR A 23 4.87 4.50 -13.48
C THR A 23 3.94 3.29 -13.56
N LEU A 24 4.34 2.18 -12.94
CA LEU A 24 3.52 0.98 -12.79
C LEU A 24 2.93 0.96 -11.37
N ASN A 25 1.60 1.01 -11.27
CA ASN A 25 0.92 0.88 -9.99
C ASN A 25 0.85 -0.61 -9.59
N VAL A 26 1.36 -0.91 -8.41
CA VAL A 26 1.35 -2.25 -7.82
C VAL A 26 0.23 -2.34 -6.79
N TYR A 27 -0.45 -3.48 -6.76
CA TYR A 27 -1.59 -3.72 -5.89
C TYR A 27 -1.47 -5.08 -5.19
N GLU A 28 -1.92 -5.13 -3.93
CA GLU A 28 -2.09 -6.37 -3.17
C GLU A 28 -3.57 -6.80 -3.23
N PRO A 29 -3.88 -8.05 -3.58
CA PRO A 29 -5.24 -8.58 -3.47
C PRO A 29 -5.68 -8.66 -2.02
N ILE A 30 -6.89 -8.16 -1.73
CA ILE A 30 -7.55 -8.40 -0.45
C ILE A 30 -8.23 -9.76 -0.57
N ALA A 31 -7.62 -10.79 0.03
CA ALA A 31 -8.21 -12.12 0.03
C ALA A 31 -9.52 -12.12 0.83
N ALA A 32 -10.56 -12.74 0.27
CA ALA A 32 -11.70 -13.16 1.08
C ALA A 32 -11.18 -14.20 2.07
N GLN A 33 -11.41 -14.02 3.38
CA GLN A 33 -11.25 -15.14 4.29
C GLN A 33 -12.30 -16.19 3.91
N GLU A 34 -11.87 -17.24 3.19
CA GLU A 34 -12.77 -18.29 2.68
C GLU A 34 -13.62 -18.95 3.77
N ALA A 35 -13.22 -18.82 5.03
CA ALA A 35 -13.88 -19.45 6.18
C ALA A 35 -15.28 -18.91 6.54
N ASN A 36 -15.71 -17.74 6.05
CA ASN A 36 -16.99 -17.14 6.46
C ASN A 36 -17.92 -16.70 5.31
N GLY A 37 -17.54 -16.99 4.05
CA GLY A 37 -18.34 -16.63 2.87
C GLY A 37 -18.55 -15.12 2.66
N ARG A 38 -17.82 -14.25 3.39
CA ARG A 38 -17.90 -12.80 3.20
C ARG A 38 -17.12 -12.42 1.96
N LYS A 39 -17.71 -11.54 1.14
CA LYS A 39 -16.99 -10.91 0.04
C LYS A 39 -15.84 -10.06 0.61
N PRO A 40 -14.69 -10.01 -0.08
CA PRO A 40 -13.62 -9.13 0.34
C PRO A 40 -14.10 -7.68 0.24
N GLU A 41 -13.76 -6.85 1.21
CA GLU A 41 -14.16 -5.45 1.30
C GLU A 41 -12.95 -4.53 1.15
N ARG A 42 -13.21 -3.30 0.69
CA ARG A 42 -12.14 -2.29 0.55
C ARG A 42 -11.56 -1.92 1.91
N ASP A 43 -10.24 -1.81 1.96
CA ASP A 43 -9.52 -1.36 3.14
C ASP A 43 -9.46 0.18 3.20
N THR A 44 -10.59 0.80 3.52
CA THR A 44 -10.73 2.27 3.45
C THR A 44 -9.78 3.04 4.38
N ALA A 45 -9.38 2.44 5.52
CA ALA A 45 -8.43 3.07 6.43
C ALA A 45 -7.01 3.09 5.83
N TYR A 46 -6.58 1.97 5.25
CA TYR A 46 -5.31 1.89 4.53
C TYR A 46 -5.29 2.82 3.31
N GLU A 47 -6.37 2.84 2.51
CA GLU A 47 -6.45 3.69 1.31
C GLU A 47 -6.30 5.18 1.63
N LYS A 48 -6.89 5.65 2.75
CA LYS A 48 -6.72 7.03 3.22
C LYS A 48 -5.27 7.33 3.60
N ALA A 49 -4.61 6.43 4.32
CA ALA A 49 -3.20 6.56 4.67
C ALA A 49 -2.31 6.55 3.41
N PHE A 50 -2.64 5.72 2.43
CA PHE A 50 -1.92 5.63 1.17
C PHE A 50 -2.04 6.92 0.33
N GLU A 51 -3.21 7.57 0.31
CA GLU A 51 -3.38 8.87 -0.37
C GLU A 51 -2.52 9.97 0.27
N LEU A 52 -2.35 9.97 1.60
CA LEU A 52 -1.41 10.86 2.30
C LEU A 52 0.04 10.57 1.87
N LEU A 53 0.42 9.30 1.83
CA LEU A 53 1.75 8.87 1.36
C LEU A 53 2.03 9.36 -0.06
N LYS A 54 1.10 9.16 -0.99
CA LYS A 54 1.21 9.59 -2.39
C LYS A 54 1.40 11.10 -2.53
N ARG A 55 0.71 11.88 -1.69
CA ARG A 55 0.83 13.35 -1.65
C ARG A 55 2.07 13.84 -0.92
N ARG A 56 2.87 12.94 -0.34
CA ARG A 56 4.00 13.25 0.56
C ARG A 56 3.58 14.12 1.73
N ASP A 57 2.35 13.92 2.21
CA ASP A 57 1.77 14.65 3.31
C ASP A 57 2.48 14.26 4.63
N PRO A 58 2.87 15.23 5.48
CA PRO A 58 3.52 14.92 6.76
C PRO A 58 2.67 14.04 7.69
N LEU A 59 1.35 14.02 7.53
CA LEU A 59 0.44 13.16 8.30
C LEU A 59 0.52 11.68 7.89
N ALA A 60 1.21 11.33 6.81
CA ALA A 60 1.35 9.95 6.38
C ALA A 60 1.99 9.06 7.46
N LEU A 61 3.02 9.57 8.15
CA LEU A 61 3.71 8.79 9.20
C LEU A 61 2.76 8.47 10.35
N GLU A 62 2.06 9.47 10.89
CA GLU A 62 1.10 9.28 11.98
C GLU A 62 0.00 8.29 11.59
N ALA A 63 -0.53 8.39 10.36
CA ALA A 63 -1.56 7.48 9.87
C ALA A 63 -1.06 6.02 9.80
N PHE A 64 0.17 5.79 9.34
CA PHE A 64 0.76 4.44 9.28
C PHE A 64 1.19 3.91 10.65
N GLU A 65 1.58 4.76 11.60
CA GLU A 65 1.84 4.35 12.98
C GLU A 65 0.57 3.86 13.65
N ARG A 66 -0.53 4.61 13.54
CA ARG A 66 -1.84 4.20 14.05
C ARG A 66 -2.31 2.88 13.43
N LEU A 67 -2.19 2.73 12.11
CA LEU A 67 -2.55 1.48 11.45
C LEU A 67 -1.69 0.31 11.93
N ALA A 68 -0.40 0.53 12.22
CA ALA A 68 0.49 -0.53 12.70
C ALA A 68 0.17 -0.96 14.14
N GLU A 69 -0.34 -0.05 14.97
CA GLU A 69 -0.86 -0.37 16.31
C GLU A 69 -2.16 -1.18 16.21
N GLU A 70 -3.09 -0.77 15.34
CA GLU A 70 -4.37 -1.46 15.13
C GLU A 70 -4.19 -2.83 14.43
N ARG A 71 -3.13 -2.98 13.62
CA ARG A 71 -2.91 -4.14 12.74
C ARG A 71 -1.44 -4.60 12.76
N PRO A 72 -0.95 -5.15 13.89
CA PRO A 72 0.47 -5.46 14.06
C PRO A 72 1.01 -6.54 13.11
N THR A 73 0.13 -7.39 12.58
CA THR A 73 0.49 -8.48 11.65
C THR A 73 0.47 -8.06 10.17
N ASP A 74 -0.06 -6.87 9.85
CA ASP A 74 -0.14 -6.38 8.48
C ASP A 74 1.26 -5.96 7.98
N ALA A 75 1.85 -6.79 7.13
CA ALA A 75 3.20 -6.57 6.61
C ALA A 75 3.31 -5.32 5.74
N LEU A 76 2.26 -4.98 4.98
CA LEU A 76 2.27 -3.83 4.10
C LEU A 76 2.20 -2.51 4.88
N VAL A 77 1.40 -2.47 5.94
CA VAL A 77 1.37 -1.33 6.88
C VAL A 77 2.74 -1.13 7.53
N ARG A 78 3.37 -2.21 8.00
CA ARG A 78 4.72 -2.14 8.60
C ARG A 78 5.77 -1.63 7.61
N LEU A 79 5.74 -2.12 6.36
CA LEU A 79 6.64 -1.65 5.30
C LEU A 79 6.58 -0.12 5.14
N HIS A 80 5.38 0.45 5.00
CA HIS A 80 5.23 1.90 4.82
C HIS A 80 5.65 2.70 6.05
N ARG A 81 5.27 2.25 7.25
CA ARG A 81 5.69 2.88 8.50
C ARG A 81 7.22 2.94 8.61
N ASP A 82 7.88 1.82 8.35
CA ASP A 82 9.33 1.71 8.54
C ASP A 82 10.08 2.61 7.53
N ARG A 83 9.62 2.67 6.27
CA ARG A 83 10.13 3.61 5.26
C ARG A 83 9.98 5.07 5.69
N LEU A 84 8.79 5.46 6.15
CA LEU A 84 8.51 6.82 6.61
C LEU A 84 9.36 7.21 7.84
N ARG A 85 9.59 6.27 8.76
CA ARG A 85 10.50 6.46 9.91
C ARG A 85 11.95 6.63 9.48
N SER A 86 12.37 5.95 8.41
CA SER A 86 13.69 6.14 7.79
C SER A 86 13.81 7.42 6.96
N GLY A 87 12.75 8.25 6.90
CA GLY A 87 12.75 9.54 6.20
C GLY A 87 12.41 9.47 4.71
N GLU A 88 12.06 8.28 4.19
CA GLU A 88 11.54 8.15 2.84
C GLU A 88 10.18 8.83 2.69
N LYS A 89 9.82 9.20 1.46
CA LYS A 89 8.57 9.91 1.16
C LYS A 89 7.97 9.42 -0.15
N GLY A 90 6.65 9.51 -0.26
CA GLY A 90 5.96 9.12 -1.48
C GLY A 90 5.74 7.62 -1.59
N ASP A 91 4.95 7.24 -2.57
CA ASP A 91 4.61 5.85 -2.89
C ASP A 91 5.59 5.20 -3.89
N THR A 92 6.63 5.93 -4.33
CA THR A 92 7.66 5.35 -5.19
C THR A 92 8.55 4.41 -4.40
N ILE A 93 8.63 3.15 -4.83
CA ILE A 93 9.62 2.17 -4.36
C ILE A 93 10.56 1.87 -5.53
N ILE A 94 11.85 2.07 -5.32
CA ILE A 94 12.87 1.70 -6.30
C ILE A 94 13.33 0.29 -5.94
N LEU A 95 13.14 -0.65 -6.88
CA LEU A 95 13.74 -1.97 -6.80
C LEU A 95 15.22 -1.84 -7.15
N GLU A 96 16.09 -1.82 -6.13
CA GLU A 96 17.52 -2.01 -6.36
C GLU A 96 17.79 -3.49 -6.59
N GLU A 97 18.38 -3.84 -7.74
CA GLU A 97 18.88 -5.19 -7.99
C GLU A 97 19.97 -5.54 -6.96
N LYS A 98 19.93 -6.77 -6.46
CA LYS A 98 21.13 -7.42 -5.92
C LYS A 98 21.86 -8.13 -7.06
#